data_AF-A0A3P5ZBL9-F1
#
_entry.id   AF-A0A3P5ZBL9-F1
#
_cell.length_a   1.000
_cell.length_b   1.000
_cell.length_c   1.000
_cell.angle_alpha   90.00
_cell.angle_beta   90.00
_cell.angle_gamma   90.00
#
_symmetry.space_group_name_H-M   'P 1'
#
loop_
_entity.id
_entity.type
_entity.pdbx_description
1 polymer ?
#
loop_
_entity_poly.entity_id
_entity_poly.type
_entity_poly.pdbx_seq_one_letter_code
_entity_poly.pdbx_strand_id
1 'polypeptide(L)'
;MFWELTALSAASPVESILDKEDFTLEELLDEEDIIQECRALNIRLINFLRENADSKRAFKCTADLKSCFSVWFPFISSEVLTCEIDAILKTLVEEEELMNLLFSFLEPNRSHSVILTGYFSKVVICLMLRKTVPLINYVKTHQNVFHQLVDLIGIMSIMEILIRLVGADDHVYPNHMDVMQWLADSNLLEMVVDKLSLSNSLEVHANAAETPCTVAQNAPSPLATKLSSSSFIARIFGHAFGDPQSKSSLVHTLSVCISLLSPRRSLVSSYFMYSFRGQQIFESPISVNPETIATMVPRLGDFVKLLNATSDEKVLPTMYGQLRPSLGSHRLKIVEFIAILVLDLFFKYPYNNALHHQVESIIVSCLESKNDEIVDHLLHECDLIGKILKIEKQPILSSDNQPTIPAAGKQAPRVGNIGHISRISNKLVQLSTNNNLIKTF
;
A
#
# COMPACT_ATOMS: atom_id res chain seq x y z
N MET A 1 -19.47 55.33 -16.72
CA MET A 1 -19.15 53.93 -16.38
C MET A 1 -18.44 53.95 -15.03
N PHE A 2 -19.05 54.15 -13.84
CA PHE A 2 -20.31 53.69 -13.25
C PHE A 2 -20.51 52.19 -13.47
N TRP A 3 -19.69 51.38 -12.79
CA TRP A 3 -20.03 50.18 -11.99
C TRP A 3 -18.70 49.59 -11.45
N GLU A 4 -17.97 50.37 -10.65
CA GLU A 4 -17.18 49.79 -9.55
C GLU A 4 -18.04 49.96 -8.31
N LEU A 5 -19.05 49.09 -8.20
CA LEU A 5 -19.76 48.95 -6.95
C LEU A 5 -18.92 48.01 -6.10
N THR A 6 -18.23 48.62 -5.14
CA THR A 6 -18.06 48.08 -3.79
C THR A 6 -19.12 47.01 -3.53
N ALA A 7 -18.70 45.75 -3.57
CA ALA A 7 -19.42 44.71 -2.86
C ALA A 7 -19.42 45.17 -1.40
N LEU A 8 -20.52 45.80 -1.01
CA LEU A 8 -20.81 46.17 0.35
C LEU A 8 -20.55 44.93 1.20
N SER A 9 -19.69 45.13 2.19
CA SER A 9 -19.46 44.26 3.33
C SER A 9 -20.81 43.98 4.00
N ALA A 10 -21.60 43.06 3.45
CA ALA A 10 -22.59 42.35 4.22
C ALA A 10 -21.80 41.66 5.34
N ALA A 11 -22.14 41.92 6.60
CA ALA A 11 -21.58 41.16 7.69
C ALA A 11 -21.82 39.69 7.38
N SER A 12 -20.74 38.89 7.40
CA SER A 12 -20.85 37.45 7.20
C SER A 12 -21.91 36.90 8.17
N PRO A 13 -22.80 35.99 7.76
CA PRO A 13 -23.77 35.37 8.65
C PRO A 13 -23.10 34.80 9.90
N VAL A 14 -21.90 34.22 9.73
CA VAL A 14 -21.05 33.73 10.82
C VAL A 14 -20.63 34.85 11.79
N GLU A 15 -20.22 36.01 11.27
CA GLU A 15 -19.91 37.18 12.10
C GLU A 15 -21.15 37.68 12.87
N SER A 16 -22.31 37.68 12.22
CA SER A 16 -23.57 38.10 12.86
C SER A 16 -23.99 37.18 14.00
N ILE A 17 -23.63 35.90 13.95
CA ILE A 17 -23.86 34.92 15.02
C ILE A 17 -22.83 35.12 16.14
N LEU A 18 -21.56 35.34 15.79
CA LEU A 18 -20.51 35.66 16.75
C LEU A 18 -20.75 36.99 17.49
N ASP A 19 -21.61 37.87 16.96
CA ASP A 19 -22.04 39.11 17.59
C ASP A 19 -23.21 38.91 18.59
N LYS A 20 -23.87 37.74 18.60
CA LYS A 20 -24.95 37.43 19.56
C LYS A 20 -24.34 37.16 20.94
N GLU A 21 -24.97 37.68 21.99
CA GLU A 21 -24.54 37.45 23.39
C GLU A 21 -24.71 35.98 23.83
N ASP A 22 -25.75 35.30 23.31
CA ASP A 22 -26.07 33.89 23.60
C ASP A 22 -26.38 33.14 22.29
N PHE A 23 -25.39 32.48 21.70
CA PHE A 23 -25.59 31.54 20.59
C PHE A 23 -25.10 30.14 20.98
N THR A 24 -25.69 29.11 20.38
CA THR A 24 -25.23 27.72 20.60
C THR A 24 -24.14 27.36 19.60
N LEU A 25 -23.26 26.45 19.97
CA LEU A 25 -22.25 25.96 19.02
C LEU A 25 -22.92 25.31 17.80
N GLU A 26 -24.02 24.59 18.03
CA GLU A 26 -24.78 23.93 16.99
C GLU A 26 -25.29 24.94 15.96
N GLU A 27 -25.79 26.09 16.41
CA GLU A 27 -26.22 27.20 15.55
C GLU A 27 -25.07 27.75 14.71
N LEU A 28 -23.85 27.84 15.27
CA LEU A 28 -22.67 28.29 14.52
C LEU A 28 -22.19 27.24 13.49
N LEU A 29 -22.23 25.95 13.84
CA LEU A 29 -21.77 24.86 12.98
C LEU A 29 -22.78 24.49 11.88
N ASP A 30 -24.05 24.85 12.04
CA ASP A 30 -25.11 24.61 11.05
C ASP A 30 -25.11 25.65 9.90
N GLU A 31 -24.32 26.72 10.03
CA GLU A 31 -24.20 27.75 8.99
C GLU A 31 -23.50 27.23 7.73
N GLU A 32 -24.08 27.49 6.55
CA GLU A 32 -23.58 27.00 5.25
C GLU A 32 -22.17 27.51 4.92
N ASP A 33 -21.84 28.74 5.37
CA ASP A 33 -20.58 29.40 5.09
C ASP A 33 -19.47 29.09 6.11
N ILE A 34 -19.73 28.28 7.15
CA ILE A 34 -18.77 28.02 8.24
C ILE A 34 -17.43 27.48 7.73
N ILE A 35 -17.47 26.57 6.74
CA ILE A 35 -16.26 25.97 6.14
C ILE A 35 -15.52 27.02 5.29
N GLN A 36 -16.27 27.87 4.57
CA GLN A 36 -15.67 28.91 3.75
C GLN A 36 -14.97 29.97 4.60
N GLU A 37 -15.61 30.40 5.69
CA GLU A 37 -15.05 31.33 6.68
C GLU A 37 -13.81 30.77 7.38
N CYS A 38 -13.83 29.46 7.71
CA CYS A 38 -12.64 28.76 8.21
C CYS A 38 -11.50 28.83 7.19
N ARG A 39 -11.76 28.52 5.91
CA ARG A 39 -10.75 28.59 4.84
C ARG A 39 -10.30 30.02 4.53
N ALA A 40 -11.16 31.00 4.75
CA ALA A 40 -10.86 32.42 4.65
C ALA A 40 -10.02 32.95 5.83
N LEU A 41 -9.69 32.09 6.80
CA LEU A 41 -8.90 32.41 7.99
C LEU A 41 -9.53 33.51 8.85
N ASN A 42 -10.86 33.47 9.01
CA ASN A 42 -11.57 34.38 9.89
C ASN A 42 -11.04 34.29 11.33
N ILE A 43 -10.38 35.36 11.78
CA ILE A 43 -9.65 35.39 13.06
C ILE A 43 -10.60 35.26 14.25
N ARG A 44 -11.80 35.88 14.19
CA ARG A 44 -12.79 35.81 15.28
C ARG A 44 -13.32 34.39 15.42
N LEU A 45 -13.67 33.76 14.30
CA LEU A 45 -14.10 32.37 14.27
C LEU A 45 -13.01 31.42 14.78
N ILE A 46 -11.77 31.58 14.31
CA ILE A 46 -10.64 30.74 14.74
C ILE A 46 -10.36 30.91 16.24
N ASN A 47 -10.39 32.14 16.75
CA ASN A 47 -10.18 32.39 18.17
C ASN A 47 -11.34 31.86 19.01
N PHE A 48 -12.59 31.96 18.53
CA PHE A 48 -13.74 31.35 19.20
C PHE A 48 -13.59 29.82 19.29
N LEU A 49 -13.22 29.18 18.18
CA LEU A 49 -12.92 27.75 18.15
C LEU A 49 -11.75 27.40 19.08
N ARG A 50 -10.76 28.29 19.26
CA ARG A 50 -9.56 28.05 20.08
C ARG A 50 -9.72 28.31 21.59
N GLU A 51 -10.32 29.43 21.99
CA GLU A 51 -10.09 30.04 23.33
C GLU A 51 -11.21 29.80 24.36
N ASN A 52 -12.39 29.30 23.97
CA ASN A 52 -13.53 29.25 24.88
C ASN A 52 -13.56 27.99 25.76
N ALA A 53 -13.96 28.09 27.04
CA ALA A 53 -14.11 26.90 27.90
C ALA A 53 -15.19 25.92 27.38
N ASP A 54 -16.13 26.42 26.58
CA ASP A 54 -17.11 25.67 25.77
C ASP A 54 -16.58 25.25 24.38
N SER A 55 -15.42 25.72 23.93
CA SER A 55 -14.74 25.23 22.72
C SER A 55 -14.20 23.82 22.91
N LYS A 56 -13.96 23.39 24.16
CA LYS A 56 -13.77 21.98 24.48
C LYS A 56 -15.02 21.15 24.19
N ARG A 57 -16.24 21.70 24.28
CA ARG A 57 -17.43 21.01 23.78
C ARG A 57 -17.46 20.98 22.26
N ALA A 58 -16.99 22.03 21.58
CA ALA A 58 -16.89 22.04 20.12
C ALA A 58 -15.90 21.02 19.59
N PHE A 59 -14.68 21.05 20.11
CA PHE A 59 -13.69 20.03 19.82
C PHE A 59 -14.09 18.65 20.34
N LYS A 60 -14.79 18.55 21.48
CA LYS A 60 -15.36 17.26 21.93
C LYS A 60 -16.44 16.76 20.98
N CYS A 61 -17.29 17.62 20.43
CA CYS A 61 -18.31 17.24 19.45
C CYS A 61 -17.68 16.91 18.09
N THR A 62 -16.57 17.58 17.73
CA THR A 62 -15.86 17.31 16.48
C THR A 62 -14.98 16.06 16.53
N ALA A 63 -14.38 15.76 17.69
CA ALA A 63 -13.59 14.56 17.93
C ALA A 63 -14.46 13.36 18.35
N ASP A 64 -15.57 13.57 19.06
CA ASP A 64 -16.58 12.55 19.33
C ASP A 64 -17.62 12.53 18.19
N LEU A 65 -17.23 11.85 17.10
CA LEU A 65 -18.04 11.60 15.91
C LEU A 65 -19.41 10.95 16.19
N LYS A 66 -19.72 10.58 17.44
CA LYS A 66 -20.99 9.98 17.87
C LYS A 66 -21.83 10.89 18.78
N SER A 67 -21.24 11.74 19.64
CA SER A 67 -22.01 12.55 20.60
C SER A 67 -22.71 13.75 19.95
N CYS A 68 -22.28 14.14 18.75
CA CYS A 68 -22.89 15.22 18.01
C CYS A 68 -24.14 14.70 17.27
N PHE A 69 -25.33 15.06 17.78
CA PHE A 69 -26.62 14.55 17.30
C PHE A 69 -26.88 14.95 15.84
N SER A 70 -27.12 13.95 14.98
CA SER A 70 -27.34 14.02 13.52
C SER A 70 -26.06 13.97 12.66
N VAL A 71 -26.16 13.25 11.53
CA VAL A 71 -25.07 12.93 10.60
C VAL A 71 -24.36 14.17 10.02
N TRP A 72 -24.99 15.35 10.10
CA TRP A 72 -24.46 16.62 9.63
C TRP A 72 -23.28 17.12 10.47
N PHE A 73 -23.32 16.94 11.79
CA PHE A 73 -22.25 17.47 12.65
C PHE A 73 -20.92 16.73 12.50
N PRO A 74 -20.85 15.39 12.36
CA PRO A 74 -19.59 14.69 12.06
C PRO A 74 -18.94 15.14 10.75
N PHE A 75 -19.74 15.45 9.72
CA PHE A 75 -19.23 15.96 8.44
C PHE A 75 -18.58 17.33 8.63
N ILE A 76 -19.34 18.34 9.11
CA ILE A 76 -18.83 19.70 9.30
C ILE A 76 -17.61 19.70 10.24
N SER A 77 -17.67 18.93 11.31
CA SER A 77 -16.57 18.75 12.25
C SER A 77 -15.29 18.26 11.57
N SER A 78 -15.40 17.23 10.73
CA SER A 78 -14.26 16.71 9.97
C SER A 78 -13.76 17.70 8.93
N GLU A 79 -14.65 18.47 8.29
CA GLU A 79 -14.27 19.52 7.33
C GLU A 79 -13.51 20.66 8.03
N VAL A 80 -14.01 21.15 9.16
CA VAL A 80 -13.34 22.22 9.93
C VAL A 80 -11.95 21.77 10.39
N LEU A 81 -11.82 20.55 10.92
CA LEU A 81 -10.51 20.00 11.31
C LEU A 81 -9.57 19.79 10.11
N THR A 82 -10.12 19.56 8.92
CA THR A 82 -9.34 19.33 7.69
C THR A 82 -9.16 20.57 6.83
N CYS A 83 -9.59 21.75 7.30
CA CYS A 83 -9.24 23.05 6.71
C CYS A 83 -7.76 23.43 6.91
N GLU A 84 -6.97 22.58 7.60
CA GLU A 84 -5.52 22.73 7.78
C GLU A 84 -5.10 24.00 8.52
N ILE A 85 -5.99 24.55 9.34
CA ILE A 85 -5.74 25.74 10.15
C ILE A 85 -4.76 25.36 11.28
N ASP A 86 -3.52 25.85 11.19
CA ASP A 86 -2.42 25.45 12.07
C ASP A 86 -2.76 25.61 13.57
N ALA A 87 -3.43 26.71 13.92
CA ALA A 87 -3.84 27.01 15.31
C ALA A 87 -4.81 25.96 15.88
N ILE A 88 -5.75 25.50 15.07
CA ILE A 88 -6.75 24.47 15.44
C ILE A 88 -6.05 23.12 15.59
N LEU A 89 -5.26 22.73 14.58
CA LEU A 89 -4.53 21.47 14.60
C LEU A 89 -3.53 21.40 15.75
N LYS A 90 -2.87 22.52 16.07
CA LYS A 90 -1.95 22.62 17.22
C LYS A 90 -2.68 22.40 18.54
N THR A 91 -3.84 23.04 18.72
CA THR A 91 -4.67 22.85 19.93
C THR A 91 -5.12 21.40 20.08
N LEU A 92 -5.56 20.76 18.98
CA LEU A 92 -5.97 19.36 18.96
C LEU A 92 -4.86 18.40 19.40
N VAL A 93 -3.62 18.60 18.94
CA VAL A 93 -2.50 17.69 19.27
C VAL A 93 -1.79 18.02 20.59
N GLU A 94 -1.92 19.24 21.11
CA GLU A 94 -1.35 19.65 22.40
C GLU A 94 -2.22 19.20 23.59
N GLU A 95 -3.54 19.07 23.41
CA GLU A 95 -4.45 18.57 24.44
C GLU A 95 -4.64 17.04 24.35
N GLU A 96 -4.05 16.30 25.28
CA GLU A 96 -4.14 14.83 25.34
C GLU A 96 -5.60 14.33 25.47
N GLU A 97 -6.48 15.06 26.16
CA GLU A 97 -7.91 14.71 26.26
C GLU A 97 -8.62 14.70 24.89
N LEU A 98 -8.26 15.63 23.99
CA LEU A 98 -8.87 15.72 22.67
C LEU A 98 -8.38 14.60 21.76
N MET A 99 -7.08 14.28 21.84
CA MET A 99 -6.51 13.11 21.16
C MET A 99 -7.13 11.81 21.66
N ASN A 100 -7.28 11.66 22.97
CA ASN A 100 -7.97 10.51 23.58
C ASN A 100 -9.40 10.39 23.08
N LEU A 101 -10.14 11.50 22.97
CA LEU A 101 -11.50 11.47 22.47
C LEU A 101 -11.55 11.09 20.98
N LEU A 102 -10.69 11.67 20.14
CA LEU A 102 -10.60 11.35 18.73
C LEU A 102 -10.33 9.84 18.53
N PHE A 103 -9.32 9.31 19.25
CA PHE A 103 -8.95 7.90 19.15
C PHE A 103 -9.89 6.95 19.90
N SER A 104 -10.73 7.44 20.83
CA SER A 104 -11.79 6.65 21.44
C SER A 104 -12.78 6.13 20.40
N PHE A 105 -12.84 6.76 19.21
CA PHE A 105 -13.60 6.27 18.06
C PHE A 105 -13.28 4.81 17.72
N LEU A 106 -12.04 4.37 17.94
CA LEU A 106 -11.56 3.02 17.61
C LEU A 106 -11.96 1.95 18.66
N GLU A 107 -12.60 2.33 19.76
CA GLU A 107 -12.96 1.39 20.82
C GLU A 107 -14.00 0.36 20.34
N PRO A 108 -13.86 -0.94 20.68
CA PRO A 108 -14.75 -2.00 20.19
C PRO A 108 -16.24 -1.80 20.50
N ASN A 109 -16.54 -1.05 21.57
CA ASN A 109 -17.91 -0.79 22.02
C ASN A 109 -18.63 0.29 21.17
N ARG A 110 -17.92 0.92 20.22
CA ARG A 110 -18.48 1.94 19.33
C ARG A 110 -18.97 1.34 18.01
N SER A 111 -19.91 2.04 17.38
CA SER A 111 -20.46 1.69 16.08
C SER A 111 -19.60 2.29 14.98
N HIS A 112 -18.88 1.44 14.25
CA HIS A 112 -18.01 1.85 13.15
C HIS A 112 -18.79 1.81 11.84
N SER A 113 -19.47 2.91 11.50
CA SER A 113 -20.07 3.04 10.17
C SER A 113 -19.01 3.44 9.15
N VAL A 114 -19.16 3.02 7.89
CA VAL A 114 -18.19 3.35 6.83
C VAL A 114 -18.04 4.87 6.67
N ILE A 115 -19.14 5.63 6.79
CA ILE A 115 -19.15 7.09 6.66
C ILE A 115 -18.38 7.76 7.81
N LEU A 116 -18.72 7.42 9.07
CA LEU A 116 -18.05 8.02 10.24
C LEU A 116 -16.57 7.64 10.29
N THR A 117 -16.25 6.41 9.89
CA THR A 117 -14.86 5.96 9.78
C THR A 117 -14.10 6.72 8.69
N GLY A 118 -14.78 7.10 7.60
CA GLY A 118 -14.24 7.99 6.57
C GLY A 118 -13.90 9.37 7.13
N TYR A 119 -14.78 9.98 7.92
CA TYR A 119 -14.51 11.27 8.58
C TYR A 119 -13.36 11.18 9.58
N PHE A 120 -13.34 10.14 10.43
CA PHE A 120 -12.21 9.86 11.31
C PHE A 120 -10.89 9.75 10.55
N SER A 121 -10.87 8.92 9.50
CA SER A 121 -9.69 8.70 8.67
C SER A 121 -9.21 9.99 8.02
N LYS A 122 -10.12 10.81 7.49
CA LYS A 122 -9.78 12.11 6.91
C LYS A 122 -9.05 13.01 7.91
N VAL A 123 -9.54 13.11 9.16
CA VAL A 123 -8.90 13.91 10.21
C VAL A 123 -7.54 13.34 10.59
N VAL A 124 -7.43 12.02 10.81
CA VAL A 124 -6.15 11.38 11.16
C VAL A 124 -5.12 11.56 10.04
N ILE A 125 -5.51 11.39 8.79
CA ILE A 125 -4.63 11.62 7.63
C ILE A 125 -4.18 13.07 7.59
N CYS A 126 -5.07 14.04 7.83
CA CYS A 126 -4.69 15.45 7.93
C CYS A 126 -3.64 15.69 9.04
N LEU A 127 -3.80 15.06 10.20
CA LEU A 127 -2.81 15.11 11.28
C LEU A 127 -1.49 14.44 10.88
N MET A 128 -1.51 13.34 10.16
CA MET A 128 -0.30 12.68 9.64
C MET A 128 0.47 13.58 8.67
N LEU A 129 -0.24 14.41 7.88
CA LEU A 129 0.36 15.33 6.92
C LEU A 129 0.87 16.63 7.57
N ARG A 130 0.09 17.21 8.50
CA ARG A 130 0.35 18.56 9.04
C ARG A 130 0.96 18.58 10.43
N LYS A 131 0.76 17.53 11.24
CA LYS A 131 1.21 17.41 12.64
C LYS A 131 1.79 16.01 12.92
N THR A 132 2.61 15.49 12.01
CA THR A 132 3.16 14.13 12.06
C THR A 132 3.87 13.82 13.37
N VAL A 133 4.78 14.70 13.83
CA VAL A 133 5.61 14.44 15.02
C VAL A 133 4.76 14.32 16.29
N PRO A 134 3.86 15.28 16.62
CA PRO A 134 2.93 15.12 17.75
C PRO A 134 2.06 13.86 17.66
N LEU A 135 1.50 13.57 16.48
CA LEU A 135 0.65 12.40 16.28
C LEU A 135 1.41 11.09 16.54
N ILE A 136 2.60 10.94 15.96
CA ILE A 136 3.43 9.74 16.15
C ILE A 136 3.83 9.58 17.62
N ASN A 137 4.14 10.68 18.33
CA ASN A 137 4.44 10.63 19.76
C ASN A 137 3.23 10.15 20.58
N TYR A 138 2.02 10.62 20.25
CA TYR A 138 0.79 10.15 20.88
C TYR A 138 0.53 8.65 20.62
N VAL A 139 0.72 8.18 19.38
CA VAL A 139 0.55 6.75 19.06
C VAL A 139 1.63 5.89 19.74
N LYS A 140 2.85 6.40 19.90
CA LYS A 140 3.93 5.74 20.66
C LYS A 140 3.56 5.53 22.12
N THR A 141 2.90 6.50 22.76
CA THR A 141 2.44 6.36 24.15
C THR A 141 1.21 5.47 24.27
N HIS A 142 0.35 5.44 23.23
CA HIS A 142 -0.90 4.68 23.20
C HIS A 142 -0.83 3.46 22.25
N GLN A 143 0.00 2.46 22.58
CA GLN A 143 0.22 1.26 21.75
C GLN A 143 -1.07 0.48 21.40
N ASN A 144 -2.13 0.60 22.21
CA ASN A 144 -3.42 -0.03 21.94
C ASN A 144 -4.08 0.47 20.64
N VAL A 145 -3.72 1.68 20.17
CA VAL A 145 -4.22 2.25 18.91
C VAL A 145 -3.93 1.31 17.73
N PHE A 146 -2.75 0.67 17.69
CA PHE A 146 -2.44 -0.29 16.62
C PHE A 146 -3.35 -1.51 16.64
N HIS A 147 -3.62 -2.06 17.82
CA HIS A 147 -4.52 -3.20 17.94
C HIS A 147 -5.92 -2.83 17.44
N GLN A 148 -6.43 -1.66 17.84
CA GLN A 148 -7.77 -1.21 17.46
C GLN A 148 -7.86 -0.88 15.96
N LEU A 149 -6.85 -0.23 15.37
CA LEU A 149 -6.78 0.00 13.92
C LEU A 149 -6.76 -1.33 13.16
N VAL A 150 -5.96 -2.30 13.61
CA VAL A 150 -5.85 -3.61 12.94
C VAL A 150 -7.13 -4.43 13.10
N ASP A 151 -7.84 -4.34 14.21
CA ASP A 151 -9.16 -4.97 14.37
C ASP A 151 -10.21 -4.42 13.40
N LEU A 152 -10.11 -3.14 13.05
CA LEU A 152 -11.00 -2.46 12.12
C LEU A 152 -10.50 -2.45 10.67
N ILE A 153 -9.45 -3.21 10.35
CA ILE A 153 -8.82 -3.21 9.01
C ILE A 153 -9.77 -3.58 7.87
N GLY A 154 -10.89 -4.26 8.17
CA GLY A 154 -11.94 -4.55 7.18
C GLY A 154 -12.60 -3.29 6.60
N ILE A 155 -12.44 -2.13 7.23
CA ILE A 155 -12.91 -0.84 6.70
C ILE A 155 -11.78 -0.18 5.91
N MET A 156 -12.03 0.09 4.62
CA MET A 156 -11.03 0.65 3.68
C MET A 156 -10.36 1.93 4.23
N SER A 157 -11.13 2.82 4.85
CA SER A 157 -10.60 4.07 5.42
C SER A 157 -9.61 3.83 6.57
N ILE A 158 -9.70 2.72 7.30
CA ILE A 158 -8.71 2.35 8.34
C ILE A 158 -7.47 1.75 7.71
N MET A 159 -7.63 0.86 6.72
CA MET A 159 -6.52 0.35 5.92
C MET A 159 -5.70 1.49 5.32
N GLU A 160 -6.35 2.53 4.80
CA GLU A 160 -5.72 3.74 4.27
C GLU A 160 -4.87 4.52 5.29
N ILE A 161 -5.26 4.52 6.57
CA ILE A 161 -4.44 5.10 7.66
C ILE A 161 -3.20 4.23 7.87
N LEU A 162 -3.37 2.90 7.93
CA LEU A 162 -2.26 1.96 8.12
C LEU A 162 -1.25 2.03 6.98
N ILE A 163 -1.71 2.08 5.73
CA ILE A 163 -0.85 2.25 4.55
C ILE A 163 -0.07 3.55 4.65
N ARG A 164 -0.69 4.68 4.97
CA ARG A 164 0.02 5.96 5.10
C ARG A 164 0.98 5.99 6.29
N LEU A 165 0.70 5.25 7.35
CA LEU A 165 1.54 5.21 8.55
C LEU A 165 2.84 4.46 8.26
N VAL A 166 2.71 3.36 7.55
CA VAL A 166 3.77 2.39 7.26
C VAL A 166 4.52 2.73 5.96
N GLY A 167 3.81 3.31 5.00
CA GLY A 167 4.30 3.66 3.68
C GLY A 167 4.40 5.15 3.44
N ALA A 168 4.76 5.93 4.47
CA ALA A 168 4.80 7.38 4.43
C ALA A 168 5.54 7.90 3.19
N ASP A 169 4.75 8.25 2.17
CA ASP A 169 5.13 9.04 1.01
C ASP A 169 5.78 10.34 1.47
N ASP A 170 6.88 10.69 0.81
CA ASP A 170 7.47 12.04 0.61
C ASP A 170 7.63 13.02 1.79
N HIS A 171 7.31 12.63 3.02
CA HIS A 171 7.44 13.50 4.18
C HIS A 171 8.71 13.16 4.94
N VAL A 172 9.81 13.79 4.51
CA VAL A 172 11.05 13.87 5.29
C VAL A 172 10.79 14.76 6.50
N TYR A 173 10.14 14.22 7.52
CA TYR A 173 10.03 14.86 8.82
C TYR A 173 11.23 14.48 9.71
N PRO A 174 11.59 15.32 10.70
CA PRO A 174 12.69 15.02 11.61
C PRO A 174 12.47 13.67 12.29
N ASN A 175 13.50 12.82 12.32
CA ASN A 175 13.49 11.47 12.93
C ASN A 175 12.62 10.42 12.20
N HIS A 176 12.28 10.61 10.93
CA HIS A 176 11.53 9.63 10.14
C HIS A 176 12.14 8.22 10.18
N MET A 177 13.47 8.09 10.10
CA MET A 177 14.17 6.81 10.20
C MET A 177 13.99 6.14 11.57
N ASP A 178 14.04 6.89 12.67
CA ASP A 178 13.81 6.35 14.02
C ASP A 178 12.36 5.91 14.20
N VAL A 179 11.41 6.61 13.58
CA VAL A 179 9.99 6.22 13.57
C VAL A 179 9.80 4.94 12.75
N MET A 180 10.42 4.82 11.58
CA MET A 180 10.36 3.60 10.77
C MET A 180 11.02 2.40 11.46
N GLN A 181 12.13 2.62 12.17
CA GLN A 181 12.75 1.60 13.00
C GLN A 181 11.83 1.20 14.17
N TRP A 182 11.25 2.16 14.89
CA TRP A 182 10.28 1.87 15.94
C TRP A 182 9.05 1.12 15.43
N LEU A 183 8.52 1.48 14.26
CA LEU A 183 7.42 0.74 13.62
C LEU A 183 7.84 -0.70 13.29
N ALA A 184 9.09 -0.89 12.82
CA ALA A 184 9.62 -2.23 12.58
C ALA A 184 9.81 -3.03 13.87
N ASP A 185 10.20 -2.39 14.97
CA ASP A 185 10.33 -3.04 16.27
C ASP A 185 8.97 -3.30 16.94
N SER A 186 7.92 -2.58 16.51
CA SER A 186 6.55 -2.83 16.93
C SER A 186 5.97 -4.12 16.33
N ASN A 187 4.91 -4.64 16.95
CA ASN A 187 4.17 -5.80 16.45
C ASN A 187 3.13 -5.46 15.37
N LEU A 188 3.16 -4.25 14.78
CA LEU A 188 2.15 -3.80 13.84
C LEU A 188 2.05 -4.71 12.61
N LEU A 189 3.18 -5.02 11.97
CA LEU A 189 3.21 -5.88 10.78
C LEU A 189 2.74 -7.30 11.10
N GLU A 190 3.14 -7.84 12.25
CA GLU A 190 2.67 -9.14 12.74
C GLU A 190 1.15 -9.18 12.90
N MET A 191 0.58 -8.17 13.56
CA MET A 191 -0.87 -8.06 13.75
C MET A 191 -1.61 -7.97 12.42
N VAL A 192 -1.10 -7.18 11.47
CA VAL A 192 -1.69 -7.04 10.12
C VAL A 192 -1.62 -8.36 9.36
N VAL A 193 -0.47 -9.03 9.33
CA VAL A 193 -0.33 -10.32 8.63
C VAL A 193 -1.16 -11.42 9.28
N ASP A 194 -1.36 -11.38 10.59
CA ASP A 194 -2.27 -12.31 11.26
C ASP A 194 -3.72 -12.14 10.83
N LYS A 195 -4.12 -10.96 10.33
CA LYS A 195 -5.45 -10.78 9.72
C LYS A 195 -5.60 -11.52 8.38
N LEU A 196 -4.51 -12.06 7.80
CA LEU A 196 -4.58 -13.01 6.67
C LEU A 196 -4.98 -14.43 7.11
N SER A 197 -5.18 -14.68 8.41
CA SER A 197 -5.66 -15.97 8.91
C SER A 197 -7.02 -16.34 8.34
N LEU A 198 -7.25 -17.64 8.16
CA LEU A 198 -8.37 -18.21 7.42
C LEU A 198 -9.76 -17.91 8.03
N SER A 199 -9.80 -17.46 9.28
CA SER A 199 -11.03 -17.11 10.01
C SER A 199 -11.62 -15.74 9.63
N ASN A 200 -10.90 -14.93 8.86
CA ASN A 200 -11.34 -13.58 8.52
C ASN A 200 -12.12 -13.54 7.19
N SER A 201 -12.81 -12.42 6.96
CA SER A 201 -13.59 -12.22 5.74
C SER A 201 -12.71 -11.90 4.53
N LEU A 202 -13.30 -11.98 3.33
CA LEU A 202 -12.63 -11.68 2.06
C LEU A 202 -12.10 -10.24 2.03
N GLU A 203 -12.88 -9.29 2.57
CA GLU A 203 -12.55 -7.87 2.65
C GLU A 203 -11.37 -7.63 3.61
N VAL A 204 -11.36 -8.33 4.76
CA VAL A 204 -10.26 -8.25 5.72
C VAL A 204 -8.97 -8.79 5.11
N HIS A 205 -9.01 -9.90 4.37
CA HIS A 205 -7.82 -10.42 3.68
C HIS A 205 -7.29 -9.45 2.63
N ALA A 206 -8.18 -8.86 1.83
CA ALA A 206 -7.79 -7.88 0.81
C ALA A 206 -7.11 -6.66 1.44
N ASN A 207 -7.74 -6.09 2.47
CA ASN A 207 -7.21 -4.90 3.12
C ASN A 207 -5.92 -5.17 3.91
N ALA A 208 -5.83 -6.33 4.57
CA ALA A 208 -4.66 -6.72 5.34
C ALA A 208 -3.43 -6.99 4.45
N ALA A 209 -3.61 -7.47 3.23
CA ALA A 209 -2.50 -7.66 2.29
C ALA A 209 -1.97 -6.35 1.71
N GLU A 210 -2.80 -5.32 1.60
CA GLU A 210 -2.40 -4.06 0.96
C GLU A 210 -1.26 -3.36 1.71
N THR A 211 -1.34 -3.29 3.04
CA THR A 211 -0.30 -2.66 3.88
C THR A 211 1.10 -3.28 3.69
N PRO A 212 1.31 -4.61 3.84
CA PRO A 212 2.60 -5.23 3.58
C PRO A 212 2.98 -5.21 2.08
N CYS A 213 2.03 -5.24 1.15
CA CYS A 213 2.33 -5.03 -0.28
C CYS A 213 2.94 -3.63 -0.52
N THR A 214 2.36 -2.58 0.06
CA THR A 214 2.91 -1.22 -0.03
C THR A 214 4.31 -1.14 0.57
N VAL A 215 4.55 -1.77 1.74
CA VAL A 215 5.90 -1.85 2.34
C VAL A 215 6.90 -2.50 1.40
N ALA A 216 6.51 -3.61 0.77
CA ALA A 216 7.38 -4.37 -0.12
C ALA A 216 7.79 -3.56 -1.36
N GLN A 217 6.86 -2.76 -1.88
CA GLN A 217 7.02 -1.98 -3.11
C GLN A 217 7.70 -0.61 -2.89
N ASN A 218 7.65 -0.06 -1.67
CA ASN A 218 8.27 1.21 -1.31
C ASN A 218 9.82 1.15 -1.24
N ALA A 219 10.45 2.31 -1.05
CA ALA A 219 11.89 2.44 -0.87
C ALA A 219 12.43 1.54 0.27
N PRO A 220 13.71 1.12 0.24
CA PRO A 220 14.29 0.30 1.30
C PRO A 220 14.08 0.91 2.69
N SER A 221 13.38 0.18 3.55
CA SER A 221 13.07 0.59 4.92
C SER A 221 13.33 -0.55 5.92
N PRO A 222 13.46 -0.26 7.22
CA PRO A 222 13.51 -1.28 8.27
C PRO A 222 12.31 -2.25 8.21
N LEU A 223 11.12 -1.72 7.88
CA LEU A 223 9.90 -2.50 7.70
C LEU A 223 10.01 -3.48 6.51
N ALA A 224 10.52 -3.02 5.37
CA ALA A 224 10.75 -3.89 4.21
C ALA A 224 11.80 -4.98 4.48
N THR A 225 12.80 -4.67 5.29
CA THR A 225 13.83 -5.63 5.73
C THR A 225 13.21 -6.69 6.65
N LYS A 226 12.39 -6.28 7.63
CA LYS A 226 11.65 -7.19 8.51
C LYS A 226 10.70 -8.10 7.72
N LEU A 227 9.95 -7.53 6.78
CA LEU A 227 9.02 -8.26 5.92
C LEU A 227 9.73 -9.31 5.05
N SER A 228 10.96 -9.00 4.61
CA SER A 228 11.81 -9.89 3.80
C SER A 228 12.52 -10.98 4.62
N SER A 229 12.47 -10.93 5.95
CA SER A 229 13.16 -11.88 6.83
C SER A 229 12.57 -13.28 6.78
N SER A 230 13.41 -14.30 6.97
CA SER A 230 13.00 -15.71 6.89
C SER A 230 11.86 -16.06 7.86
N SER A 231 11.92 -15.55 9.10
CA SER A 231 10.87 -15.75 10.11
C SER A 231 9.53 -15.15 9.71
N PHE A 232 9.54 -13.98 9.07
CA PHE A 232 8.33 -13.28 8.68
C PHE A 232 7.69 -13.93 7.44
N ILE A 233 8.49 -14.35 6.45
CA ILE A 233 8.02 -15.16 5.33
C ILE A 233 7.40 -16.48 5.80
N ALA A 234 8.01 -17.14 6.79
CA ALA A 234 7.45 -18.36 7.37
C ALA A 234 6.08 -18.10 8.01
N ARG A 235 5.90 -16.95 8.70
CA ARG A 235 4.60 -16.52 9.24
C ARG A 235 3.56 -16.29 8.15
N ILE A 236 3.92 -15.55 7.09
CA ILE A 236 3.07 -15.29 5.92
C ILE A 236 2.59 -16.62 5.32
N PHE A 237 3.50 -17.56 5.04
CA PHE A 237 3.11 -18.87 4.53
C PHE A 237 2.33 -19.73 5.52
N GLY A 238 2.50 -19.54 6.83
CA GLY A 238 1.67 -20.19 7.84
C GLY A 238 0.17 -19.97 7.58
N HIS A 239 -0.20 -18.78 7.11
CA HIS A 239 -1.59 -18.43 6.78
C HIS A 239 -2.06 -18.98 5.42
N ALA A 240 -1.16 -19.15 4.44
CA ALA A 240 -1.51 -19.70 3.11
C ALA A 240 -1.93 -21.18 3.13
N PHE A 241 -1.45 -21.99 4.08
CA PHE A 241 -1.57 -23.45 4.03
C PHE A 241 -2.48 -24.08 5.11
N GLY A 242 -3.20 -23.28 5.91
CA GLY A 242 -3.96 -23.84 7.04
C GLY A 242 -5.29 -24.52 6.68
N ASP A 243 -6.15 -23.92 5.85
CA ASP A 243 -7.46 -24.50 5.46
C ASP A 243 -7.65 -24.43 3.92
N PRO A 244 -7.84 -25.59 3.24
CA PRO A 244 -8.05 -25.63 1.79
C PRO A 244 -9.34 -24.94 1.30
N GLN A 245 -10.28 -24.59 2.16
CA GLN A 245 -11.51 -23.89 1.77
C GLN A 245 -11.35 -22.37 1.63
N SER A 246 -10.44 -21.74 2.36
CA SER A 246 -10.26 -20.28 2.33
C SER A 246 -9.28 -19.85 1.23
N LYS A 247 -9.77 -19.93 -0.02
CA LYS A 247 -9.02 -19.56 -1.24
C LYS A 247 -8.56 -18.10 -1.25
N SER A 248 -9.24 -17.21 -0.52
CA SER A 248 -8.92 -15.78 -0.46
C SER A 248 -7.67 -15.49 0.35
N SER A 249 -7.49 -16.13 1.51
CA SER A 249 -6.27 -16.00 2.30
C SER A 249 -5.04 -16.39 1.49
N LEU A 250 -5.11 -17.49 0.74
CA LEU A 250 -4.05 -17.92 -0.18
C LEU A 250 -3.73 -16.86 -1.25
N VAL A 251 -4.75 -16.31 -1.93
CA VAL A 251 -4.57 -15.28 -2.97
C VAL A 251 -3.86 -14.06 -2.42
N HIS A 252 -4.31 -13.55 -1.27
CA HIS A 252 -3.77 -12.33 -0.67
C HIS A 252 -2.39 -12.55 -0.05
N THR A 253 -2.15 -13.72 0.55
CA THR A 253 -0.81 -14.12 1.03
C THR A 253 0.19 -14.17 -0.13
N LEU A 254 -0.20 -14.77 -1.25
CA LEU A 254 0.63 -14.80 -2.46
C LEU A 254 0.83 -13.39 -3.04
N SER A 255 -0.16 -12.51 -2.97
CA SER A 255 -0.01 -11.10 -3.39
C SER A 255 1.10 -10.37 -2.62
N VAL A 256 1.22 -10.63 -1.32
CA VAL A 256 2.31 -10.09 -0.49
C VAL A 256 3.66 -10.66 -0.93
N CYS A 257 3.75 -11.98 -1.15
CA CYS A 257 4.98 -12.61 -1.62
C CYS A 257 5.39 -12.12 -3.01
N ILE A 258 4.45 -11.93 -3.92
CA ILE A 258 4.67 -11.40 -5.26
C ILE A 258 5.21 -9.96 -5.15
N SER A 259 4.58 -9.11 -4.34
CA SER A 259 5.07 -7.73 -4.12
C SER A 259 6.50 -7.66 -3.55
N LEU A 260 6.94 -8.68 -2.79
CA LEU A 260 8.31 -8.79 -2.28
C LEU A 260 9.34 -9.20 -3.34
N LEU A 261 8.91 -9.91 -4.38
CA LEU A 261 9.76 -10.40 -5.47
C LEU A 261 9.73 -9.45 -6.68
N SER A 262 8.64 -8.71 -6.88
CA SER A 262 8.50 -7.75 -7.95
C SER A 262 9.46 -6.57 -7.76
N PRO A 263 9.99 -6.00 -8.86
CA PRO A 263 10.81 -4.80 -8.77
C PRO A 263 10.00 -3.65 -8.17
N ARG A 264 10.60 -3.01 -7.16
CA ARG A 264 9.99 -1.87 -6.47
C ARG A 264 9.64 -0.79 -7.47
N ARG A 265 8.35 -0.45 -7.56
CA ARG A 265 7.89 0.71 -8.32
C ARG A 265 8.34 1.94 -7.55
N SER A 266 9.34 2.66 -8.07
CA SER A 266 9.62 4.02 -7.61
C SER A 266 8.39 4.86 -7.98
N LEU A 267 7.51 5.14 -7.01
CA LEU A 267 6.27 5.92 -7.18
C LEU A 267 6.51 7.43 -7.43
N VAL A 268 7.74 7.83 -7.73
CA VAL A 268 8.17 9.21 -8.03
C VAL A 268 7.33 9.87 -9.16
N SER A 269 6.52 9.12 -9.90
CA SER A 269 5.82 9.64 -11.08
C SER A 269 4.31 9.94 -10.95
N SER A 270 3.62 9.63 -9.85
CA SER A 270 2.14 9.57 -9.92
C SER A 270 1.38 10.84 -9.51
N TYR A 271 1.97 11.79 -8.77
CA TYR A 271 1.22 13.00 -8.34
C TYR A 271 1.79 14.35 -8.82
N PHE A 272 2.99 14.40 -9.41
CA PHE A 272 3.60 15.66 -9.89
C PHE A 272 3.73 15.81 -11.42
N MET A 273 3.29 14.83 -12.23
CA MET A 273 3.56 14.84 -13.68
C MET A 273 2.41 15.38 -14.54
N TYR A 274 1.98 16.63 -14.31
CA TYR A 274 1.27 17.41 -15.34
C TYR A 274 2.11 18.50 -16.01
N SER A 275 3.40 18.68 -15.65
CA SER A 275 4.15 19.84 -16.20
C SER A 275 5.57 19.62 -16.75
N PHE A 276 6.17 18.43 -16.77
CA PHE A 276 7.42 18.25 -17.53
C PHE A 276 7.51 16.88 -18.21
N ARG A 277 7.29 16.90 -19.53
CA ARG A 277 7.62 15.79 -20.45
C ARG A 277 9.14 15.61 -20.49
N GLY A 278 9.56 14.35 -20.33
CA GLY A 278 10.76 13.84 -20.99
C GLY A 278 12.01 13.75 -20.13
N GLN A 279 12.04 12.81 -19.19
CA GLN A 279 13.25 12.07 -18.79
C GLN A 279 12.83 10.88 -17.92
N GLN A 280 12.68 9.71 -18.54
CA GLN A 280 12.57 8.42 -17.84
C GLN A 280 13.97 8.09 -17.31
N ILE A 281 14.26 8.49 -16.06
CA ILE A 281 15.44 8.00 -15.34
C ILE A 281 15.09 6.58 -14.90
N PHE A 282 15.55 5.59 -15.66
CA PHE A 282 15.50 4.18 -15.26
C PHE A 282 16.40 4.00 -14.03
N GLU A 283 15.87 4.20 -12.83
CA GLU A 283 16.54 3.80 -11.60
C GLU A 283 16.69 2.28 -11.59
N SER A 284 17.84 1.80 -11.12
CA SER A 284 18.13 0.36 -11.09
C SER A 284 17.17 -0.35 -10.14
N PRO A 285 16.42 -1.39 -10.59
CA PRO A 285 15.59 -2.16 -9.69
C PRO A 285 16.48 -2.80 -8.62
N ILE A 286 16.17 -2.49 -7.36
CA ILE A 286 16.83 -3.04 -6.17
C ILE A 286 16.71 -4.57 -6.25
N SER A 287 17.83 -5.28 -6.09
CA SER A 287 17.85 -6.73 -6.13
C SER A 287 17.07 -7.31 -4.95
N VAL A 288 16.16 -8.24 -5.24
CA VAL A 288 15.41 -9.04 -4.25
C VAL A 288 16.39 -9.69 -3.26
N ASN A 289 16.04 -9.67 -1.97
CA ASN A 289 16.88 -10.28 -0.93
C ASN A 289 17.04 -11.80 -1.20
N PRO A 290 18.27 -12.31 -1.36
CA PRO A 290 18.49 -13.73 -1.67
C PRO A 290 18.01 -14.68 -0.58
N GLU A 291 17.91 -14.24 0.68
CA GLU A 291 17.39 -15.02 1.82
C GLU A 291 15.88 -15.23 1.73
N THR A 292 15.14 -14.23 1.24
CA THR A 292 13.70 -14.32 0.98
C THR A 292 13.42 -15.44 -0.02
N ILE A 293 14.14 -15.45 -1.15
CA ILE A 293 14.04 -16.49 -2.18
C ILE A 293 14.38 -17.86 -1.58
N ALA A 294 15.45 -17.96 -0.79
CA ALA A 294 15.86 -19.23 -0.16
C ALA A 294 14.80 -19.80 0.80
N THR A 295 14.02 -18.93 1.45
CA THR A 295 12.92 -19.33 2.34
C THR A 295 11.66 -19.72 1.56
N MET A 296 11.42 -19.12 0.39
CA MET A 296 10.24 -19.39 -0.44
C MET A 296 10.33 -20.68 -1.26
N VAL A 297 11.51 -20.99 -1.80
CA VAL A 297 11.73 -22.15 -2.69
C VAL A 297 11.29 -23.49 -2.07
N PRO A 298 11.60 -23.81 -0.80
CA PRO A 298 11.19 -25.09 -0.19
C PRO A 298 9.67 -25.33 -0.17
N ARG A 299 8.85 -24.28 -0.18
CA ARG A 299 7.38 -24.37 -0.13
C ARG A 299 6.73 -24.53 -1.52
N LEU A 300 7.50 -24.45 -2.61
CA LEU A 300 6.97 -24.62 -3.97
C LEU A 300 6.27 -25.96 -4.18
N GLY A 301 6.80 -27.03 -3.59
CA GLY A 301 6.17 -28.35 -3.67
C GLY A 301 4.74 -28.36 -3.12
N ASP A 302 4.45 -27.56 -2.09
CA ASP A 302 3.11 -27.46 -1.51
C ASP A 302 2.15 -26.69 -2.42
N PHE A 303 2.62 -25.61 -3.07
CA PHE A 303 1.83 -24.87 -4.05
C PHE A 303 1.51 -25.70 -5.30
N VAL A 304 2.45 -26.53 -5.77
CA VAL A 304 2.21 -27.46 -6.88
C VAL A 304 1.17 -28.52 -6.51
N LYS A 305 1.17 -29.01 -5.25
CA LYS A 305 0.11 -29.91 -4.77
C LYS A 305 -1.27 -29.24 -4.81
N LEU A 306 -1.37 -27.95 -4.46
CA LEU A 306 -2.62 -27.19 -4.52
C LEU A 306 -3.13 -27.00 -5.96
N LEU A 307 -2.23 -26.82 -6.94
CA LEU A 307 -2.61 -26.78 -8.37
C LEU A 307 -3.18 -28.12 -8.85
N ASN A 308 -2.63 -29.23 -8.37
CA ASN A 308 -3.04 -30.58 -8.74
C ASN A 308 -4.29 -31.07 -7.98
N ALA A 309 -4.75 -30.35 -6.95
CA ALA A 309 -5.91 -30.75 -6.17
C ALA A 309 -7.18 -30.72 -7.05
N THR A 310 -7.93 -31.83 -7.05
CA THR A 310 -9.18 -31.98 -7.83
C THR A 310 -10.42 -31.58 -7.05
N SER A 311 -10.27 -31.10 -5.81
CA SER A 311 -11.37 -30.89 -4.85
C SER A 311 -12.26 -29.68 -5.13
N ASP A 312 -12.07 -28.95 -6.23
CA ASP A 312 -12.92 -27.80 -6.54
C ASP A 312 -14.27 -28.28 -7.14
N GLU A 313 -15.35 -28.07 -6.38
CA GLU A 313 -16.72 -28.37 -6.83
C GLU A 313 -17.26 -27.34 -7.81
N LYS A 314 -16.58 -26.19 -7.97
CA LYS A 314 -17.05 -25.11 -8.84
C LYS A 314 -16.90 -25.50 -10.31
N VAL A 315 -18.04 -25.77 -10.94
CA VAL A 315 -18.15 -26.07 -12.36
C VAL A 315 -18.38 -24.77 -13.13
N LEU A 316 -17.49 -24.46 -14.08
CA LEU A 316 -17.72 -23.37 -15.02
C LEU A 316 -18.30 -23.94 -16.32
N PRO A 317 -19.55 -23.60 -16.69
CA PRO A 317 -20.06 -23.93 -18.01
C PRO A 317 -19.33 -23.07 -19.06
N THR A 318 -18.84 -23.73 -20.08
CA THR A 318 -18.19 -23.13 -21.26
C THR A 318 -18.96 -23.56 -22.50
N MET A 319 -18.73 -22.90 -23.63
CA MET A 319 -19.38 -23.25 -24.91
C MET A 319 -19.07 -24.68 -25.38
N TYR A 320 -17.96 -25.27 -24.90
CA TYR A 320 -17.56 -26.64 -25.23
C TYR A 320 -18.10 -27.69 -24.24
N GLY A 321 -18.46 -27.27 -23.02
CA GLY A 321 -18.86 -28.20 -21.95
C GLY A 321 -18.56 -27.64 -20.56
N GLN A 322 -18.34 -28.51 -19.59
CA GLN A 322 -18.12 -28.12 -18.19
C GLN A 322 -16.62 -28.18 -17.84
N LEU A 323 -16.08 -27.07 -17.34
CA LEU A 323 -14.72 -27.01 -16.80
C LEU A 323 -14.75 -27.34 -15.31
N ARG A 324 -14.19 -28.49 -14.93
CA ARG A 324 -14.08 -28.94 -13.54
C ARG A 324 -12.74 -29.66 -13.30
N PRO A 325 -11.95 -29.24 -12.31
CA PRO A 325 -12.10 -28.00 -11.53
C PRO A 325 -11.83 -26.75 -12.40
N SER A 326 -12.52 -25.64 -12.12
CA SER A 326 -12.16 -24.36 -12.74
C SER A 326 -10.74 -23.93 -12.35
N LEU A 327 -10.05 -23.18 -13.23
CA LEU A 327 -8.75 -22.59 -12.89
C LEU A 327 -8.87 -21.66 -11.68
N GLY A 328 -9.77 -20.67 -11.73
CA GLY A 328 -10.04 -19.76 -10.61
C GLY A 328 -8.88 -18.84 -10.25
N SER A 329 -9.17 -17.80 -9.45
CA SER A 329 -8.18 -16.77 -9.07
C SER A 329 -7.01 -17.33 -8.26
N HIS A 330 -7.26 -18.28 -7.36
CA HIS A 330 -6.22 -18.90 -6.54
C HIS A 330 -5.15 -19.66 -7.33
N ARG A 331 -5.52 -20.44 -8.36
CA ARG A 331 -4.53 -21.15 -9.18
C ARG A 331 -3.76 -20.22 -10.08
N LEU A 332 -4.44 -19.21 -10.64
CA LEU A 332 -3.77 -18.14 -11.38
C LEU A 332 -2.72 -17.45 -10.50
N LYS A 333 -3.07 -17.11 -9.26
CA LYS A 333 -2.14 -16.46 -8.33
C LYS A 333 -0.96 -17.34 -7.94
N ILE A 334 -1.15 -18.66 -7.83
CA ILE A 334 -0.03 -19.61 -7.63
C ILE A 334 0.89 -19.61 -8.85
N VAL A 335 0.34 -19.68 -10.07
CA VAL A 335 1.13 -19.68 -11.32
C VAL A 335 1.92 -18.38 -11.45
N GLU A 336 1.30 -17.24 -11.14
CA GLU A 336 1.92 -15.92 -11.07
C GLU A 336 3.15 -15.91 -10.14
N PHE A 337 2.97 -16.37 -8.90
CA PHE A 337 4.04 -16.47 -7.92
C PHE A 337 5.19 -17.38 -8.39
N ILE A 338 4.86 -18.55 -8.95
CA ILE A 338 5.86 -19.50 -9.47
C ILE A 338 6.64 -18.87 -10.63
N ALA A 339 5.96 -18.18 -11.56
CA ALA A 339 6.58 -17.55 -12.71
C ALA A 339 7.63 -16.51 -12.28
N ILE A 340 7.28 -15.61 -11.37
CA ILE A 340 8.19 -14.57 -10.85
C ILE A 340 9.40 -15.22 -10.15
N LEU A 341 9.16 -16.21 -9.29
CA LEU A 341 10.24 -16.88 -8.56
C LEU A 341 11.19 -17.64 -9.50
N VAL A 342 10.66 -18.31 -10.53
CA VAL A 342 11.47 -19.03 -11.53
C VAL A 342 12.31 -18.06 -12.37
N LEU A 343 11.76 -16.89 -12.72
CA LEU A 343 12.51 -15.83 -13.40
C LEU A 343 13.64 -15.30 -12.51
N ASP A 344 13.43 -15.12 -11.21
CA ASP A 344 14.50 -14.70 -10.30
C ASP A 344 15.60 -15.77 -10.17
N LEU A 345 15.24 -17.05 -10.13
CA LEU A 345 16.22 -18.14 -10.15
C LEU A 345 17.06 -18.14 -11.44
N PHE A 346 16.45 -17.85 -12.60
CA PHE A 346 17.15 -17.73 -13.88
C PHE A 346 18.26 -16.67 -13.85
N PHE A 347 18.02 -15.54 -13.16
CA PHE A 347 19.02 -14.49 -13.04
C PHE A 347 19.99 -14.70 -11.87
N LYS A 348 19.57 -15.40 -10.82
CA LYS A 348 20.40 -15.73 -9.64
C LYS A 348 21.42 -16.84 -9.89
N TYR A 349 21.15 -17.79 -10.79
CA TYR A 349 22.02 -18.93 -11.08
C TYR A 349 22.65 -18.86 -12.48
N PRO A 350 23.55 -17.91 -12.74
CA PRO A 350 24.01 -17.55 -14.08
C PRO A 350 24.71 -18.66 -14.87
N TYR A 351 25.08 -19.78 -14.25
CA TYR A 351 25.74 -20.91 -14.90
C TYR A 351 24.90 -22.21 -14.88
N ASN A 352 23.62 -22.15 -14.50
CA ASN A 352 22.74 -23.32 -14.54
C ASN A 352 22.05 -23.45 -15.91
N ASN A 353 22.75 -24.05 -16.88
CA ASN A 353 22.23 -24.20 -18.25
C ASN A 353 20.91 -25.01 -18.33
N ALA A 354 20.73 -26.00 -17.46
CA ALA A 354 19.51 -26.81 -17.43
C ALA A 354 18.30 -25.96 -17.02
N LEU A 355 18.44 -25.16 -15.96
CA LEU A 355 17.42 -24.19 -15.55
C LEU A 355 17.13 -23.21 -16.68
N HIS A 356 18.16 -22.59 -17.27
CA HIS A 356 17.96 -21.57 -18.30
C HIS A 356 17.24 -22.10 -19.54
N HIS A 357 17.51 -23.34 -19.94
CA HIS A 357 16.83 -23.94 -21.08
C HIS A 357 15.33 -24.14 -20.81
N GLN A 358 14.96 -24.58 -19.60
CA GLN A 358 13.56 -24.76 -19.21
C GLN A 358 12.83 -23.41 -19.14
N VAL A 359 13.43 -22.41 -18.50
CA VAL A 359 12.85 -21.07 -18.39
C VAL A 359 12.73 -20.39 -19.76
N GLU A 360 13.76 -20.49 -20.61
CA GLU A 360 13.70 -20.00 -21.99
C GLU A 360 12.53 -20.63 -22.74
N SER A 361 12.34 -21.96 -22.66
CA SER A 361 11.24 -22.64 -23.32
C SER A 361 9.87 -22.14 -22.82
N ILE A 362 9.72 -21.93 -21.51
CA ILE A 362 8.48 -21.39 -20.92
C ILE A 362 8.21 -19.98 -21.43
N ILE A 363 9.20 -19.09 -21.35
CA ILE A 363 9.11 -17.70 -21.81
C ILE A 363 8.72 -17.64 -23.28
N VAL A 364 9.40 -18.38 -24.15
CA VAL A 364 9.11 -18.41 -25.59
C VAL A 364 7.69 -18.91 -25.84
N SER A 365 7.26 -19.97 -25.14
CA SER A 365 5.89 -20.48 -25.27
C SER A 365 4.84 -19.45 -24.83
N CYS A 366 5.09 -18.72 -23.75
CA CYS A 366 4.23 -17.64 -23.28
C CYS A 366 4.14 -16.50 -24.31
N LEU A 367 5.26 -16.07 -24.89
CA LEU A 367 5.30 -15.03 -25.90
C LEU A 367 4.59 -15.45 -27.21
N GLU A 368 4.58 -16.74 -27.53
CA GLU A 368 3.87 -17.28 -28.70
C GLU A 368 2.38 -17.59 -28.43
N SER A 369 1.93 -17.54 -27.18
CA SER A 369 0.61 -18.04 -26.74
C SER A 369 -0.60 -17.27 -27.29
N LYS A 370 -0.40 -16.14 -27.99
CA LYS A 370 -1.43 -15.18 -28.43
C LYS A 370 -2.36 -14.68 -27.31
N ASN A 371 -2.02 -14.93 -26.06
CA ASN A 371 -2.75 -14.43 -24.92
C ASN A 371 -2.08 -13.16 -24.41
N ASP A 372 -2.70 -12.03 -24.70
CA ASP A 372 -2.19 -10.71 -24.37
C ASP A 372 -2.01 -10.51 -22.85
N GLU A 373 -2.84 -11.14 -22.00
CA GLU A 373 -2.70 -11.06 -20.53
C GLU A 373 -1.42 -11.75 -20.04
N ILE A 374 -1.05 -12.88 -20.63
CA ILE A 374 0.17 -13.62 -20.27
C ILE A 374 1.41 -12.84 -20.70
N VAL A 375 1.35 -12.23 -21.89
CA VAL A 375 2.44 -11.42 -22.42
C VAL A 375 2.62 -10.15 -21.60
N ASP A 376 1.52 -9.46 -21.26
CA ASP A 376 1.53 -8.26 -20.42
C ASP A 376 2.10 -8.57 -19.02
N HIS A 377 1.63 -9.64 -18.39
CA HIS A 377 2.16 -10.08 -17.10
C HIS A 377 3.67 -10.35 -17.14
N LEU A 378 4.15 -11.02 -18.20
CA LEU A 378 5.57 -11.36 -18.36
C LEU A 378 6.45 -10.12 -18.62
N LEU A 379 5.98 -9.16 -19.43
CA LEU A 379 6.76 -7.99 -19.80
C LEU A 379 6.68 -6.89 -18.74
N HIS A 380 5.50 -6.63 -18.19
CA HIS A 380 5.23 -5.54 -17.26
C HIS A 380 5.34 -5.98 -15.79
N GLU A 381 4.60 -6.99 -15.34
CA GLU A 381 4.58 -7.37 -13.92
C GLU A 381 5.84 -8.11 -13.47
N CYS A 382 6.41 -8.96 -14.34
CA CYS A 382 7.66 -9.67 -14.08
C CYS A 382 8.93 -8.85 -14.43
N ASP A 383 8.78 -7.69 -15.09
CA ASP A 383 9.87 -6.83 -15.59
C ASP A 383 10.96 -7.59 -16.36
N LEU A 384 10.55 -8.46 -17.30
CA LEU A 384 11.50 -9.28 -18.04
C LEU A 384 12.51 -8.42 -18.81
N ILE A 385 12.06 -7.32 -19.43
CA ILE A 385 12.90 -6.42 -20.21
C ILE A 385 13.89 -5.67 -19.32
N GLY A 386 13.44 -5.12 -18.18
CA GLY A 386 14.34 -4.44 -17.23
C GLY A 386 15.42 -5.38 -16.69
N LYS A 387 15.06 -6.64 -16.38
CA LYS A 387 16.02 -7.66 -15.95
C LYS A 387 17.05 -8.03 -17.04
N ILE A 388 16.61 -8.15 -18.30
CA ILE A 388 17.51 -8.37 -19.44
C ILE A 388 18.50 -7.21 -19.61
N LEU A 389 18.01 -5.97 -19.61
CA LEU A 389 18.83 -4.77 -19.79
C LEU A 389 19.84 -4.58 -18.64
N LYS A 390 19.49 -4.97 -17.42
CA LYS A 390 20.40 -4.90 -16.26
C LYS A 390 21.64 -5.79 -16.45
N ILE A 391 21.47 -6.99 -16.98
CA ILE A 391 22.58 -7.93 -17.22
C ILE A 391 23.43 -7.50 -18.41
N GLU A 392 22.82 -6.94 -19.45
CA GLU A 392 23.57 -6.38 -20.58
C GLU A 392 24.52 -5.25 -20.13
N LYS A 393 24.07 -4.40 -19.19
CA LYS A 393 24.88 -3.33 -18.60
C LYS A 393 26.00 -3.85 -17.67
N GLN A 394 25.84 -5.03 -17.06
CA GLN A 394 26.82 -5.66 -16.17
C GLN A 394 27.08 -7.13 -16.55
N PRO A 395 27.79 -7.40 -17.67
CA PRO A 395 27.97 -8.74 -18.21
C PRO A 395 29.06 -9.57 -17.50
N ILE A 396 29.62 -9.05 -16.41
CA ILE A 396 30.67 -9.68 -15.60
C ILE A 396 30.12 -9.82 -14.18
N LEU A 397 30.26 -11.02 -13.59
CA LEU A 397 29.84 -11.23 -12.20
C LEU A 397 30.63 -10.33 -11.23
N SER A 398 29.92 -9.55 -10.42
CA SER A 398 30.49 -8.97 -9.20
C SER A 398 30.71 -10.09 -8.17
N SER A 399 31.85 -10.05 -7.47
CA SER A 399 32.32 -11.14 -6.59
C SER A 399 31.51 -11.31 -5.30
N ASP A 400 30.63 -10.37 -4.97
CA ASP A 400 30.08 -10.29 -3.62
C ASP A 400 28.69 -10.97 -3.57
N ASN A 401 28.59 -12.01 -2.73
CA ASN A 401 27.37 -12.75 -2.36
C ASN A 401 26.62 -13.49 -3.48
N GLN A 402 27.31 -13.91 -4.55
CA GLN A 402 26.72 -14.75 -5.61
C GLN A 402 26.87 -16.26 -5.31
N PRO A 403 25.89 -17.11 -5.68
CA PRO A 403 25.96 -18.56 -5.46
C PRO A 403 27.05 -19.26 -6.29
N THR A 404 27.62 -18.59 -7.30
CA THR A 404 28.75 -19.12 -8.08
C THR A 404 30.02 -18.33 -7.78
N ILE A 405 31.06 -19.03 -7.33
CA ILE A 405 32.37 -18.47 -7.01
C ILE A 405 33.38 -18.96 -8.06
N PRO A 406 34.24 -18.08 -8.62
CA PRO A 406 35.29 -18.51 -9.53
C PRO A 406 36.30 -19.42 -8.83
N ALA A 407 36.76 -20.46 -9.51
CA ALA A 407 37.85 -21.30 -9.02
C ALA A 407 39.15 -20.48 -8.85
N ALA A 408 39.98 -20.86 -7.88
CA ALA A 408 41.23 -20.14 -7.56
C ALA A 408 42.06 -19.87 -8.83
N GLY A 409 42.39 -18.59 -9.06
CA GLY A 409 43.18 -18.13 -10.20
C GLY A 409 42.40 -17.83 -11.50
N LYS A 410 41.07 -17.97 -11.52
CA LYS A 410 40.23 -17.57 -12.65
C LYS A 410 39.59 -16.19 -12.42
N GLN A 411 39.62 -15.34 -13.45
CA GLN A 411 38.85 -14.08 -13.46
C GLN A 411 37.34 -14.39 -13.50
N ALA A 412 36.52 -13.47 -12.98
CA ALA A 412 35.06 -13.57 -13.03
C ALA A 412 34.62 -13.77 -14.50
N PRO A 413 34.06 -14.93 -14.87
CA PRO A 413 33.67 -15.18 -16.24
C PRO A 413 32.50 -14.28 -16.63
N ARG A 414 32.27 -14.10 -17.94
CA ARG A 414 31.00 -13.57 -18.42
C ARG A 414 29.84 -14.41 -17.89
N VAL A 415 28.70 -13.77 -17.65
CA VAL A 415 27.49 -14.44 -17.14
C VAL A 415 27.04 -15.52 -18.14
N GLY A 416 26.85 -16.76 -17.69
CA GLY A 416 26.57 -17.91 -18.58
C GLY A 416 25.17 -17.94 -19.20
N ASN A 417 24.21 -17.23 -18.61
CA ASN A 417 22.84 -17.13 -19.10
C ASN A 417 22.67 -16.19 -20.30
N ILE A 418 23.71 -15.41 -20.68
CA ILE A 418 23.66 -14.44 -21.78
C ILE A 418 23.20 -15.07 -23.09
N GLY A 419 23.64 -16.29 -23.41
CA GLY A 419 23.22 -16.97 -24.65
C GLY A 419 21.72 -17.31 -24.68
N HIS A 420 21.09 -17.53 -23.53
CA HIS A 420 19.64 -17.72 -23.43
C HIS A 420 18.92 -16.37 -23.50
N ILE A 421 19.44 -15.34 -22.81
CA ILE A 421 18.93 -13.97 -22.88
C ILE A 421 18.90 -13.46 -24.31
N SER A 422 19.99 -13.59 -25.07
CA SER A 422 20.03 -13.16 -26.48
C SER A 422 18.98 -13.86 -27.34
N ARG A 423 18.70 -15.15 -27.09
CA ARG A 423 17.66 -15.89 -27.81
C ARG A 423 16.26 -15.38 -27.48
N ILE A 424 15.98 -15.11 -26.20
CA ILE A 424 14.73 -14.50 -25.75
C ILE A 424 14.56 -13.11 -26.37
N SER A 425 15.60 -12.26 -26.32
CA SER A 425 15.57 -10.91 -26.91
C SER A 425 15.31 -10.94 -28.42
N ASN A 426 16.00 -11.83 -29.15
CA ASN A 426 15.76 -12.00 -30.59
C ASN A 426 14.32 -12.42 -30.88
N LYS A 427 13.75 -13.28 -30.03
CA LYS A 427 12.36 -13.71 -30.15
C LYS A 427 11.37 -12.56 -29.89
N LEU A 428 11.63 -11.74 -28.88
CA LEU A 428 10.84 -10.53 -28.61
C LEU A 428 10.83 -9.57 -29.81
N VAL A 429 12.01 -9.32 -30.39
CA VAL A 429 12.13 -8.48 -31.61
C VAL A 429 11.37 -9.10 -32.78
N GLN A 430 11.42 -10.43 -32.95
CA GLN A 430 10.67 -11.11 -33.99
C GLN A 430 9.15 -10.97 -33.79
N LEU A 431 8.67 -11.04 -32.55
CA LEU A 431 7.24 -10.99 -32.25
C LEU A 431 6.68 -9.56 -32.23
N SER A 432 7.49 -8.56 -31.90
CA SER A 432 7.09 -7.15 -31.91
C SER A 432 6.74 -6.62 -33.32
N THR A 433 7.19 -7.29 -34.38
CA THR A 433 6.77 -6.94 -35.75
C THR A 433 5.29 -7.26 -35.99
N ASN A 434 4.73 -8.22 -35.26
CA ASN A 434 3.40 -8.77 -35.49
C ASN A 434 2.43 -8.55 -34.31
N ASN A 435 2.94 -8.22 -33.11
CA ASN A 435 2.14 -7.96 -31.92
C ASN A 435 2.38 -6.52 -31.44
N ASN A 436 1.32 -5.70 -31.50
CA ASN A 436 1.38 -4.29 -31.12
C ASN A 436 1.64 -4.08 -29.62
N LEU A 437 1.23 -5.00 -28.75
CA LEU A 437 1.50 -4.91 -27.31
C LEU A 437 2.99 -5.08 -27.02
N ILE A 438 3.62 -6.11 -27.59
CA ILE A 438 5.07 -6.32 -27.43
C ILE A 438 5.85 -5.12 -27.98
N LYS A 439 5.36 -4.48 -29.05
CA LYS A 439 5.98 -3.29 -29.65
C LYS A 439 5.92 -2.04 -28.77
N THR A 440 4.98 -1.96 -27.83
CA THR A 440 4.86 -0.80 -26.93
C THR A 440 5.88 -0.80 -25.78
N PHE A 441 6.48 -1.95 -25.49
CA PHE A 441 7.59 -2.11 -24.54
C PHE A 441 8.94 -2.04 -25.27
#